data_AF-A0A0D7AKV8-F1
#
_entry.id   AF-A0A0D7AKV8-F1
#
_cell.length_a   1.000
_cell.length_b   1.000
_cell.length_c   1.000
_cell.angle_alpha   90.00
_cell.angle_beta   90.00
_cell.angle_gamma   90.00
#
_symmetry.space_group_name_H-M   'P 1'
#
loop_
_entity.id
_entity.type
_entity.pdbx_description
1 polymer ?
#
loop_
_entity_poly.entity_id
_entity_poly.type
_entity_poly.pdbx_seq_one_letter_code
_entity_poly.pdbx_strand_id
1 'polypeptide(L)'
;MPTVAALSAPRMRHQPSQTRPKTQQKVRSGAAAERREALDEAVTDWISRIHAEAEQLGEKFHLQGRWFLDKLYYGGQDLIHSRPSGNAYNAFYHNKAKELRELGVELPPGGIVALHNEYDEEYEALSKEQRGELVALLKEDKANQARSRKQTTPAKTQDFVASCKVLADVVGLYSCHKFCTLI
;
A
#
# COMPACT_ATOMS: atom_id res chain seq x y z
N MET A 1 -41.58 -23.02 -7.78
CA MET A 1 -40.49 -22.42 -8.57
C MET A 1 -39.28 -23.33 -8.45
N PRO A 2 -38.95 -24.15 -9.46
CA PRO A 2 -37.80 -25.05 -9.39
C PRO A 2 -36.49 -24.30 -9.68
N THR A 3 -35.51 -24.48 -8.81
CA THR A 3 -34.15 -23.92 -8.89
C THR A 3 -33.38 -24.61 -10.01
N VAL A 4 -33.01 -23.85 -11.05
CA VAL A 4 -32.16 -24.35 -12.14
C VAL A 4 -30.72 -24.40 -11.62
N ALA A 5 -30.16 -25.62 -11.54
CA ALA A 5 -28.77 -25.85 -11.20
C ALA A 5 -27.86 -25.22 -12.28
N ALA A 6 -27.02 -24.27 -11.88
CA ALA A 6 -26.02 -23.67 -12.75
C ALA A 6 -24.98 -24.72 -13.17
N LEU A 7 -25.05 -25.16 -14.43
CA LEU A 7 -24.04 -25.99 -15.06
C LEU A 7 -22.73 -25.19 -15.12
N SER A 8 -21.80 -25.49 -14.21
CA SER A 8 -20.45 -24.94 -14.25
C SER A 8 -19.69 -25.54 -15.43
N ALA A 9 -19.15 -24.68 -16.29
CA ALA A 9 -18.39 -25.09 -17.47
C ALA A 9 -17.17 -25.94 -17.08
N PRO A 10 -16.82 -26.97 -17.88
CA PRO A 10 -15.68 -27.82 -17.60
C PRO A 10 -14.38 -27.01 -17.65
N ARG A 11 -13.59 -27.09 -16.57
CA ARG A 11 -12.27 -26.47 -16.48
C ARG A 11 -11.35 -27.16 -17.48
N MET A 12 -10.96 -26.46 -18.55
CA MET A 12 -9.94 -26.95 -19.48
C MET A 12 -8.65 -27.24 -18.70
N ARG A 13 -8.25 -28.52 -18.62
CA ARG A 13 -6.91 -28.90 -18.17
C ARG A 13 -5.92 -28.48 -19.26
N HIS A 14 -4.97 -27.62 -18.89
CA HIS A 14 -3.80 -27.35 -19.73
C HIS A 14 -3.12 -28.68 -20.10
N GLN A 15 -2.89 -28.91 -21.38
CA GLN A 15 -2.09 -30.04 -21.83
C GLN A 15 -0.68 -29.95 -21.23
N PRO A 16 -0.08 -31.08 -20.81
CA PRO A 16 1.30 -31.09 -20.35
C PRO A 16 2.20 -30.64 -21.50
N SER A 17 2.95 -29.56 -21.27
CA SER A 17 3.93 -29.06 -22.24
C SER A 17 4.92 -30.17 -22.60
N GLN A 18 5.19 -30.36 -23.89
CA GLN A 18 6.16 -31.34 -24.37
C GLN A 18 7.51 -31.15 -23.66
N THR A 19 8.00 -32.23 -23.05
CA THR A 19 9.28 -32.24 -22.32
C THR A 19 10.41 -32.09 -23.32
N ARG A 20 11.18 -31.01 -23.19
CA ARG A 20 12.24 -30.65 -24.14
C ARG A 20 13.48 -31.54 -23.96
N PRO A 21 14.32 -31.72 -25.00
CA PRO A 21 15.54 -32.52 -24.91
C PRO A 21 16.50 -32.01 -23.82
N LYS A 22 17.07 -32.93 -23.03
CA LYS A 22 17.96 -32.64 -21.88
C LYS A 22 19.15 -31.74 -22.22
N THR A 23 19.65 -31.81 -23.46
CA THR A 23 20.78 -30.99 -23.96
C THR A 23 20.40 -29.52 -24.13
N GLN A 24 19.21 -29.23 -24.67
CA GLN A 24 18.67 -27.86 -24.75
C GLN A 24 18.35 -27.28 -23.38
N GLN A 25 17.98 -28.13 -22.41
CA GLN A 25 17.69 -27.72 -21.05
C GLN A 25 18.95 -27.26 -20.30
N LYS A 26 20.09 -27.95 -20.46
CA LYS A 26 21.38 -27.58 -19.85
C LYS A 26 21.98 -26.29 -20.42
N VAL A 27 21.93 -26.08 -21.73
CA VAL A 27 22.44 -24.85 -22.36
C VAL A 27 21.59 -23.64 -21.93
N ARG A 28 20.27 -23.80 -21.84
CA ARG A 28 19.38 -22.75 -21.34
C ARG A 28 19.52 -22.50 -19.84
N SER A 29 19.80 -23.52 -19.03
CA SER A 29 20.05 -23.31 -17.59
C SER A 29 21.36 -22.55 -17.35
N GLY A 30 22.40 -22.81 -18.16
CA GLY A 30 23.65 -22.02 -18.12
C GLY A 30 23.42 -20.56 -18.50
N ALA A 31 22.80 -20.31 -19.67
CA ALA A 31 22.46 -18.95 -20.09
C ALA A 31 21.44 -18.24 -19.18
N ALA A 32 20.59 -18.98 -18.46
CA ALA A 32 19.69 -18.43 -17.46
C ALA A 32 20.41 -18.13 -16.14
N ALA A 33 21.45 -18.88 -15.78
CA ALA A 33 22.29 -18.59 -14.62
C ALA A 33 23.14 -17.34 -14.87
N GLU A 34 23.82 -17.24 -16.01
CA GLU A 34 24.58 -16.05 -16.41
C GLU A 34 23.71 -14.79 -16.43
N ARG A 35 22.48 -14.90 -16.96
CA ARG A 35 21.52 -13.78 -16.92
C ARG A 35 21.06 -13.41 -15.52
N ARG A 36 20.93 -14.38 -14.62
CA ARG A 36 20.56 -14.11 -13.22
C ARG A 36 21.72 -13.43 -12.50
N GLU A 37 22.94 -13.90 -12.69
CA GLU A 37 24.14 -13.28 -12.12
C GLU A 37 24.31 -11.84 -12.61
N ALA A 38 24.16 -11.59 -13.91
CA ALA A 38 24.22 -10.24 -14.47
C ALA A 38 23.08 -9.34 -13.94
N LEU A 39 21.89 -9.89 -13.69
CA LEU A 39 20.80 -9.15 -13.07
C LEU A 39 21.08 -8.84 -11.59
N ASP A 40 21.58 -9.80 -10.84
CA ASP A 40 21.91 -9.62 -9.42
C ASP A 40 23.05 -8.61 -9.25
N GLU A 41 24.05 -8.63 -10.12
CA GLU A 41 25.12 -7.62 -10.17
C GLU A 41 24.54 -6.23 -10.48
N ALA A 42 23.72 -6.12 -11.53
CA ALA A 42 23.09 -4.85 -11.90
C ALA A 42 22.19 -4.29 -10.78
N VAL A 43 21.45 -5.15 -10.07
CA VAL A 43 20.63 -4.77 -8.91
C VAL A 43 21.50 -4.30 -7.76
N THR A 44 22.60 -5.00 -7.47
CA THR A 44 23.54 -4.64 -6.41
C THR A 44 24.21 -3.28 -6.68
N ASP A 45 24.63 -3.04 -7.92
CA ASP A 45 25.19 -1.76 -8.37
C ASP A 45 24.19 -0.62 -8.30
N TRP A 46 22.93 -0.90 -8.61
CA TRP A 46 21.86 0.09 -8.52
C TRP A 46 21.56 0.46 -7.06
N ILE A 47 21.46 -0.53 -6.17
CA ILE A 47 21.26 -0.29 -4.73
C ILE A 47 22.45 0.50 -4.15
N SER A 48 23.68 0.16 -4.53
CA SER A 48 24.87 0.85 -4.05
C SER A 48 24.87 2.33 -4.45
N ARG A 49 24.43 2.65 -5.67
CA ARG A 49 24.27 4.04 -6.14
C ARG A 49 23.22 4.81 -5.34
N ILE A 50 22.08 4.18 -5.05
CA ILE A 50 21.03 4.77 -4.20
C ILE A 50 21.57 5.10 -2.81
N HIS A 51 22.37 4.20 -2.22
CA HIS A 51 22.98 4.44 -0.91
C HIS A 51 23.97 5.61 -0.94
N ALA A 52 24.83 5.68 -1.96
CA ALA A 52 25.77 6.79 -2.12
C ALA A 52 25.04 8.13 -2.31
N GLU A 53 23.96 8.17 -3.09
CA GLU A 53 23.15 9.37 -3.29
C GLU A 53 22.45 9.79 -1.99
N ALA A 54 21.95 8.84 -1.21
CA ALA A 54 21.35 9.12 0.09
C ALA A 54 22.35 9.73 1.08
N GLU A 55 23.61 9.28 1.07
CA GLU A 55 24.69 9.89 1.87
C GLU A 55 25.00 11.32 1.41
N GLN A 56 25.10 11.57 0.10
CA GLN A 56 25.30 12.93 -0.44
C GLN A 56 24.16 13.89 -0.06
N LEU A 57 22.91 13.41 -0.10
CA LEU A 57 21.76 14.18 0.38
C LEU A 57 21.84 14.41 1.89
N GLY A 58 22.32 13.42 2.63
CA GLY A 58 22.63 13.54 4.06
C GLY A 58 23.58 14.70 4.36
N GLU A 59 24.71 14.75 3.67
CA GLU A 59 25.68 15.84 3.80
C GLU A 59 25.07 17.19 3.44
N LYS A 60 24.36 17.26 2.30
CA LYS A 60 23.76 18.51 1.79
C LYS A 60 22.70 19.11 2.73
N PHE A 61 21.90 18.28 3.37
CA PHE A 61 20.80 18.72 4.24
C PHE A 61 21.11 18.57 5.73
N HIS A 62 22.34 18.23 6.10
CA HIS A 62 22.77 17.95 7.48
C HIS A 62 21.88 16.91 8.19
N LEU A 63 21.47 15.89 7.43
CA LEU A 63 20.68 14.75 7.89
C LEU A 63 21.48 13.46 7.74
N GLN A 64 21.10 12.40 8.42
CA GLN A 64 21.72 11.09 8.18
C GLN A 64 21.26 10.52 6.84
N GLY A 65 22.15 9.97 6.02
CA GLY A 65 21.77 9.30 4.76
C GLY A 65 20.73 8.19 4.97
N ARG A 66 20.79 7.50 6.12
CA ARG A 66 19.78 6.54 6.56
C ARG A 66 18.36 7.12 6.59
N TRP A 67 18.18 8.39 6.95
CA TRP A 67 16.88 9.05 6.94
C TRP A 67 16.27 9.09 5.53
N PHE A 68 17.08 9.33 4.50
CA PHE A 68 16.63 9.32 3.10
C PHE A 68 16.31 7.91 2.61
N LEU A 69 17.11 6.92 3.01
CA LEU A 69 16.84 5.50 2.72
C LEU A 69 15.54 5.03 3.38
N ASP A 70 15.32 5.37 4.65
CA ASP A 70 14.07 5.08 5.35
C ASP A 70 12.89 5.74 4.63
N LYS A 71 13.03 6.98 4.15
CA LYS A 71 11.99 7.63 3.32
C LYS A 71 11.77 6.92 1.98
N LEU A 72 12.80 6.39 1.35
CA LEU A 72 12.67 5.66 0.09
C LEU A 72 11.93 4.32 0.29
N TYR A 73 12.35 3.52 1.27
CA TYR A 73 11.78 2.18 1.50
C TYR A 73 10.38 2.23 2.11
N TYR A 74 10.15 3.07 3.12
CA TYR A 74 8.84 3.19 3.76
C TYR A 74 7.89 4.12 3.00
N GLY A 75 8.39 5.20 2.39
CA GLY A 75 7.57 6.04 1.51
C GLY A 75 7.15 5.33 0.22
N GLY A 76 7.94 4.34 -0.23
CA GLY A 76 7.56 3.47 -1.34
C GLY A 76 6.32 2.63 -1.05
N GLN A 77 6.10 2.19 0.21
CA GLN A 77 4.87 1.49 0.59
C GLN A 77 3.64 2.37 0.43
N ASP A 78 3.75 3.66 0.76
CA ASP A 78 2.67 4.64 0.56
C ASP A 78 2.39 4.86 -0.92
N LEU A 79 3.39 4.78 -1.81
CA LEU A 79 3.16 4.84 -3.27
C LEU A 79 2.50 3.58 -3.83
N ILE A 80 2.97 2.39 -3.41
CA ILE A 80 2.49 1.09 -3.92
C ILE A 80 1.06 0.82 -3.45
N HIS A 81 0.74 1.19 -2.21
CA HIS A 81 -0.60 1.01 -1.63
C HIS A 81 -1.41 2.30 -1.59
N SER A 82 -0.97 3.34 -2.31
CA SER A 82 -1.67 4.61 -2.43
C SER A 82 -3.06 4.34 -3.01
N ARG A 83 -4.08 4.33 -2.14
CA ARG A 83 -5.46 4.45 -2.61
C ARG A 83 -5.62 5.88 -3.12
N PRO A 84 -6.30 6.10 -4.26
CA PRO A 84 -6.59 7.45 -4.72
C PRO A 84 -7.18 8.25 -3.56
N SER A 85 -6.62 9.45 -3.35
CA SER A 85 -7.08 10.40 -2.32
C SER A 85 -8.60 10.43 -2.37
N GLY A 86 -9.23 10.08 -1.24
CA GLY A 86 -10.62 9.64 -1.16
C GLY A 86 -11.64 10.50 -1.91
N ASN A 87 -12.84 9.95 -2.13
CA ASN A 87 -13.93 10.60 -2.84
C ASN A 87 -14.29 11.99 -2.27
N ALA A 88 -14.98 12.81 -3.08
CA ALA A 88 -15.41 14.14 -2.70
C ALA A 88 -16.27 14.17 -1.42
N TYR A 89 -17.06 13.11 -1.20
CA TYR A 89 -17.82 12.93 0.04
C TYR A 89 -16.91 12.92 1.27
N ASN A 90 -15.89 12.06 1.29
CA ASN A 90 -14.94 11.98 2.40
C ASN A 90 -14.14 13.26 2.56
N ALA A 91 -13.85 13.97 1.47
CA ALA A 91 -13.17 15.26 1.52
C ALA A 91 -14.02 16.35 2.19
N PHE A 92 -15.30 16.43 1.82
CA PHE A 92 -16.24 17.38 2.41
C PHE A 92 -16.36 17.19 3.93
N TYR A 93 -16.69 15.98 4.39
CA TYR A 93 -16.88 15.73 5.82
C TYR A 93 -15.58 15.83 6.62
N HIS A 94 -14.42 15.54 6.02
CA HIS A 94 -13.13 15.78 6.66
C HIS A 94 -12.89 17.28 6.90
N ASN A 95 -13.16 18.11 5.89
CA ASN A 95 -12.99 19.56 6.00
C ASN A 95 -14.02 20.16 6.96
N LYS A 96 -15.29 19.74 6.88
CA LYS A 96 -16.33 20.19 7.81
C LYS A 96 -15.99 19.84 9.26
N ALA A 97 -15.49 18.64 9.51
CA ALA A 97 -15.02 18.24 10.84
C ALA A 97 -13.78 19.02 11.31
N LYS A 98 -12.96 19.52 10.40
CA LYS A 98 -11.82 20.39 10.72
C LYS A 98 -12.31 21.80 11.08
N GLU A 99 -13.19 22.38 10.27
CA GLU A 99 -13.84 23.68 10.52
C GLU A 99 -14.55 23.72 11.86
N LEU A 100 -15.37 22.70 12.18
CA LEU A 100 -16.08 22.62 13.45
C LEU A 100 -15.13 22.57 14.65
N ARG A 101 -14.00 21.87 14.52
CA ARG A 101 -12.97 21.82 15.57
C ARG A 101 -12.23 23.15 15.73
N GLU A 102 -11.96 23.86 14.65
CA GLU A 102 -11.35 25.19 14.67
C GLU A 102 -12.30 26.24 15.30
N LEU A 103 -13.60 26.06 15.12
CA LEU A 103 -14.66 26.85 15.76
C LEU A 103 -14.92 26.47 17.23
N GLY A 104 -14.24 25.44 17.75
CA GLY A 104 -14.40 24.97 19.13
C GLY A 104 -15.69 24.18 19.38
N VAL A 105 -16.38 23.75 18.33
CA VAL A 105 -17.58 22.90 18.42
C VAL A 105 -17.15 21.44 18.55
N GLU A 106 -17.63 20.77 19.58
CA GLU A 106 -17.41 19.32 19.72
C GLU A 106 -18.16 18.56 18.62
N LEU A 107 -17.47 17.61 18.00
CA LEU A 107 -18.04 16.75 16.97
C LEU A 107 -19.16 15.88 17.56
N PRO A 108 -20.29 15.70 16.84
CA PRO A 108 -21.41 14.91 17.35
C PRO A 108 -21.00 13.47 17.72
N PRO A 109 -21.58 12.88 18.78
CA PRO A 109 -21.35 11.49 19.19
C PRO A 109 -22.01 10.54 18.16
N GLY A 110 -21.29 10.30 17.08
CA GLY A 110 -21.76 9.62 15.87
C GLY A 110 -20.80 9.81 14.69
N GLY A 111 -19.84 10.73 14.83
CA GLY A 111 -18.76 10.91 13.86
C GLY A 111 -19.30 11.30 12.48
N ILE A 112 -18.82 10.63 11.44
CA ILE A 112 -19.18 10.94 10.05
C ILE A 112 -20.68 10.74 9.77
N VAL A 113 -21.33 9.79 10.46
CA VAL A 113 -22.76 9.50 10.21
C VAL A 113 -23.66 10.62 10.72
N ALA A 114 -23.34 11.18 11.89
CA ALA A 114 -24.08 12.32 12.43
C ALA A 114 -23.84 13.60 11.61
N LEU A 115 -22.59 13.82 11.18
CA LEU A 115 -22.25 14.91 10.26
C LEU A 115 -23.00 14.80 8.93
N HIS A 116 -23.17 13.58 8.41
CA HIS A 116 -23.96 13.36 7.20
C HIS A 116 -25.40 13.80 7.39
N ASN A 117 -26.07 13.36 8.45
CA ASN A 117 -27.47 13.74 8.70
C ASN A 117 -27.69 15.26 8.82
N GLU A 118 -26.69 16.00 9.28
CA GLU A 118 -26.77 17.46 9.47
C GLU A 118 -26.34 18.27 8.24
N TYR A 119 -25.40 17.76 7.44
CA TYR A 119 -24.74 18.53 6.38
C TYR A 119 -24.85 17.90 4.98
N ASP A 120 -25.71 16.89 4.80
CA ASP A 120 -25.89 16.25 3.49
C ASP A 120 -26.45 17.22 2.44
N GLU A 121 -27.38 18.10 2.84
CA GLU A 121 -27.95 19.11 1.94
C GLU A 121 -26.87 20.10 1.45
N GLU A 122 -25.93 20.48 2.33
CA GLU A 122 -24.80 21.32 1.95
C GLU A 122 -23.86 20.59 0.97
N TYR A 123 -23.65 19.29 1.16
CA TYR A 123 -22.87 18.49 0.24
C TYR A 123 -23.55 18.37 -1.13
N GLU A 124 -24.86 18.14 -1.15
CA GLU A 124 -25.61 18.00 -2.40
C GLU A 124 -25.72 19.33 -3.17
N ALA A 125 -25.70 20.46 -2.47
CA ALA A 125 -25.65 21.78 -3.07
C ALA A 125 -24.30 22.11 -3.76
N LEU A 126 -23.23 21.36 -3.47
CA LEU A 126 -21.91 21.62 -4.08
C LEU A 126 -21.87 21.27 -5.57
N SER A 127 -21.30 22.17 -6.36
CA SER A 127 -21.02 21.92 -7.77
C SER A 127 -19.94 20.85 -7.95
N LYS A 128 -19.86 20.25 -9.15
CA LYS A 128 -18.80 19.28 -9.47
C LYS A 128 -17.40 19.88 -9.37
N GLU A 129 -17.25 21.18 -9.63
CA GLU A 129 -15.98 21.90 -9.54
C GLU A 129 -15.55 22.05 -8.08
N GLN A 130 -16.47 22.48 -7.20
CA GLN A 130 -16.22 22.63 -5.76
C GLN A 130 -15.91 21.28 -5.10
N ARG A 131 -16.61 20.21 -5.53
CA ARG A 131 -16.30 18.84 -5.09
C ARG A 131 -14.89 18.41 -5.50
N GLY A 132 -14.41 18.85 -6.67
CA GLY A 132 -13.04 18.61 -7.14
C GLY A 132 -12.00 19.36 -6.31
N GLU A 133 -12.26 20.63 -5.99
CA GLU A 133 -11.40 21.46 -5.12
C GLU A 133 -11.26 20.85 -3.71
N LEU A 134 -12.35 20.33 -3.15
CA LEU A 134 -12.31 19.64 -1.85
C LEU A 134 -11.39 18.41 -1.86
N VAL A 135 -11.42 17.61 -2.94
CA VAL A 135 -10.50 16.47 -3.08
C VAL A 135 -9.05 16.91 -3.19
N ALA A 136 -8.80 18.01 -3.91
CA ALA A 136 -7.46 18.59 -4.03
C ALA A 136 -6.94 19.10 -2.67
N LEU A 137 -7.76 19.84 -1.92
CA LEU A 137 -7.45 20.30 -0.57
C LEU A 137 -7.19 19.13 0.38
N LEU A 138 -8.02 18.08 0.36
CA LEU A 138 -7.82 16.88 1.18
C LEU A 138 -6.48 16.20 0.86
N LYS A 139 -6.09 16.17 -0.43
CA LYS A 139 -4.84 15.58 -0.87
C LYS A 139 -3.64 16.39 -0.35
N GLU A 140 -3.73 17.71 -0.40
CA GLU A 140 -2.69 18.60 0.13
C GLU A 140 -2.59 18.50 1.66
N ASP A 141 -3.71 18.52 2.38
CA ASP A 141 -3.75 18.38 3.84
C ASP A 141 -3.15 17.04 4.29
N LYS A 142 -3.47 15.93 3.59
CA LYS A 142 -2.86 14.62 3.87
C LYS A 142 -1.36 14.62 3.57
N ALA A 143 -0.91 15.27 2.50
CA ALA A 143 0.51 15.38 2.19
C ALA A 143 1.27 16.19 3.25
N ASN A 144 0.67 17.29 3.73
CA ASN A 144 1.24 18.12 4.80
C ASN A 144 1.24 17.39 6.15
N GLN A 145 0.18 16.62 6.45
CA GLN A 145 0.13 15.77 7.64
C GLN A 145 1.20 14.67 7.57
N ALA A 146 1.40 14.02 6.42
CA ALA A 146 2.44 13.01 6.25
C ALA A 146 3.86 13.58 6.46
N ARG A 147 4.09 14.84 6.07
CA ARG A 147 5.37 15.54 6.29
C ARG A 147 5.59 15.93 7.76
N SER A 148 4.53 16.26 8.49
CA SER A 148 4.61 16.76 9.88
C SER A 148 4.39 15.68 10.94
N ARG A 149 3.92 14.48 10.58
CA ARG A 149 3.59 13.41 11.53
C ARG A 149 4.85 12.89 12.21
N LYS A 150 5.11 13.37 13.44
CA LYS A 150 5.91 12.63 14.41
C LYS A 150 5.18 11.32 14.70
N GLN A 151 5.81 10.18 14.43
CA GLN A 151 5.23 8.87 14.65
C GLN A 151 4.91 8.73 16.16
N THR A 152 3.63 8.81 16.50
CA THR A 152 3.18 8.76 17.90
C THR A 152 3.31 7.35 18.45
N THR A 153 3.50 7.21 19.77
CA THR A 153 3.63 5.91 20.44
C THR A 153 2.51 4.91 20.06
N PRO A 154 1.24 5.32 19.96
CA PRO A 154 0.16 4.41 19.54
C PRO A 154 0.31 3.92 18.10
N ALA A 155 0.77 4.76 17.17
CA ALA A 155 1.00 4.36 15.78
C ALA A 155 2.13 3.32 15.69
N LYS A 156 3.21 3.49 16.46
CA LYS A 156 4.29 2.51 16.56
C LYS A 156 3.80 1.17 17.10
N THR A 157 2.94 1.19 18.13
CA THR A 157 2.33 -0.03 18.68
C THR A 157 1.44 -0.71 17.66
N GLN A 158 0.68 0.04 16.86
CA GLN A 158 -0.16 -0.51 15.80
C GLN A 158 0.67 -1.17 14.70
N ASP A 159 1.76 -0.52 14.26
CA ASP A 159 2.69 -1.07 13.26
C ASP A 159 3.35 -2.36 13.76
N PHE A 160 3.73 -2.39 15.05
CA PHE A 160 4.26 -3.59 15.72
C PHE A 160 3.23 -4.73 15.74
N VAL A 161 1.99 -4.46 16.15
CA VAL A 161 0.91 -5.46 16.21
C VAL A 161 0.56 -5.97 14.80
N ALA A 162 0.51 -5.10 13.80
CA ALA A 162 0.30 -5.49 12.40
C ALA A 162 1.43 -6.40 11.90
N SER A 163 2.68 -6.06 12.23
CA SER A 163 3.85 -6.89 11.89
C SER A 163 3.82 -8.25 12.57
N CYS A 164 3.44 -8.31 13.86
CA CYS A 164 3.25 -9.57 14.58
C CYS A 164 2.16 -10.43 13.95
N LYS A 165 1.07 -9.83 13.45
CA LYS A 165 0.00 -10.56 12.78
C LYS A 165 0.47 -11.18 11.46
N VAL A 166 1.22 -10.44 10.65
CA VAL A 166 1.82 -10.98 9.41
C VAL A 166 2.79 -12.11 9.72
N LEU A 167 3.64 -11.96 10.75
CA LEU A 167 4.54 -13.02 11.19
C LEU A 167 3.78 -14.27 11.65
N ALA A 168 2.69 -14.09 12.41
CA ALA A 168 1.84 -15.19 12.85
C ALA A 168 1.17 -15.89 11.66
N ASP A 169 0.70 -15.15 10.66
CA ASP A 169 0.11 -15.73 9.44
C ASP A 169 1.14 -16.54 8.65
N VAL A 170 2.36 -16.01 8.51
CA VAL A 170 3.47 -16.71 7.85
C VAL A 170 3.84 -18.00 8.60
N VAL A 171 4.02 -17.94 9.92
CA VAL A 171 4.35 -19.12 10.76
C VAL A 171 3.20 -20.13 10.82
N GLY A 172 1.96 -19.66 10.81
CA GLY A 172 0.75 -20.50 10.74
C GLY A 172 0.67 -21.26 9.42
N LEU A 173 1.00 -20.62 8.30
CA LEU A 173 1.08 -21.26 6.98
C LEU A 173 2.18 -22.34 6.90
N TYR A 174 3.35 -22.09 7.53
CA TYR A 174 4.42 -23.10 7.62
C TYR A 174 4.02 -24.32 8.46
N SER A 175 3.16 -24.13 9.47
CA SER A 175 2.64 -25.21 10.31
C SER A 175 1.59 -26.06 9.58
N CYS A 176 0.76 -25.44 8.73
CA CYS A 176 -0.22 -26.14 7.92
C CYS A 176 0.43 -26.92 6.75
N HIS A 177 1.48 -26.38 6.14
CA HIS A 177 2.18 -27.05 5.04
C HIS A 177 2.88 -28.36 5.47
N LYS A 178 3.44 -28.42 6.68
CA LYS A 178 4.04 -29.65 7.21
C LYS A 178 3.02 -30.75 7.51
N PHE A 179 1.79 -30.40 7.86
CA PHE A 179 0.73 -31.39 8.10
C PHE A 179 0.16 -31.98 6.79
N CYS A 180 0.11 -31.20 5.71
CA CYS A 180 -0.35 -31.68 4.40
C CYS A 180 0.68 -32.50 3.60
N THR A 181 1.93 -32.63 4.06
CA THR A 181 2.96 -33.45 3.38
C THR A 181 3.13 -34.84 4.01
N LEU A 182 2.29 -35.18 4.99
CA LEU A 182 2.36 -36.42 5.79
C LEU A 182 1.10 -37.29 5.67
N ILE A 183 0.22 -37.00 4.70
CA ILE A 183 -0.90 -37.85 4.25
C ILE A 183 -0.66 -38.16 2.77
#